data_AF-A0A1T4ZTW7-F1
#
_entry.id   AF-A0A1T4ZTW7-F1
#
_cell.length_a   1.000
_cell.length_b   1.000
_cell.length_c   1.000
_cell.angle_alpha   90.00
_cell.angle_beta   90.00
_cell.angle_gamma   90.00
#
_symmetry.space_group_name_H-M   'P 1'
#
loop_
_entity.id
_entity.type
_entity.pdbx_description
1 polymer ?
#
loop_
_entity_poly.entity_id
_entity_poly.type
_entity_poly.pdbx_seq_one_letter_code
_entity_poly.pdbx_strand_id
1 'polypeptide(L)' 'MEYFVSVKWLHTVPLADAVNEIGMFGNQNTVCKPTTPKWRTTVERLKERWRV' A
#
# COMPACT_ATOMS: atom_id res chain seq x y z
N MET A 1 15.24 -7.90 16.28
CA MET A 1 15.61 -8.78 15.15
C MET A 1 14.60 -8.57 14.04
N GLU A 2 15.05 -8.51 12.79
CA GLU A 2 14.18 -8.46 11.61
C GLU A 2 14.18 -9.85 10.93
N TYR A 3 13.06 -10.23 10.32
CA TYR A 3 12.87 -11.54 9.70
C TYR A 3 12.27 -11.36 8.31
N PHE A 4 12.67 -12.22 7.38
CA PHE A 4 12.02 -12.32 6.07
C PHE A 4 10.76 -13.16 6.19
N VAL A 5 9.67 -12.69 5.57
CA VAL A 5 8.40 -13.40 5.51
C VAL A 5 7.94 -13.48 4.07
N SER A 6 7.35 -14.62 3.69
CA SER A 6 6.72 -14.76 2.38
C SER A 6 5.51 -13.82 2.28
N VAL A 7 5.38 -13.11 1.16
CA VAL A 7 4.19 -12.29 0.88
C VAL A 7 3.34 -12.93 -0.21
N LYS A 8 2.03 -12.81 -0.06
CA LYS A 8 1.05 -13.15 -1.11
C LYS A 8 0.38 -11.87 -1.58
N TRP A 9 0.40 -11.64 -2.88
CA TRP A 9 -0.33 -10.54 -3.49
C TRP A 9 -1.84 -10.78 -3.35
N LEU A 10 -2.55 -9.81 -2.77
CA LEU A 10 -4.02 -9.85 -2.65
C LEU A 10 -4.71 -9.36 -3.93
N HIS A 11 -4.08 -8.43 -4.65
CA HIS A 11 -4.63 -7.83 -5.85
C HIS A 11 -3.51 -7.32 -6.77
N THR A 12 -3.73 -7.33 -8.08
CA THR A 12 -2.80 -6.81 -9.10
C THR A 12 -3.62 -6.21 -10.22
N VAL A 13 -3.23 -5.02 -10.67
CA VAL A 13 -3.94 -4.26 -11.71
C VAL A 13 -3.00 -3.86 -12.84
N PRO A 14 -3.49 -3.68 -14.09
CA PRO A 14 -2.74 -3.07 -15.17
C PRO A 14 -2.26 -1.65 -14.82
N LEU A 15 -1.23 -1.16 -15.53
CA LEU A 15 -0.71 0.19 -15.33
C LEU A 15 -1.78 1.29 -15.54
N ALA A 16 -2.71 1.07 -16.46
CA ALA A 16 -3.81 2.00 -16.72
C ALA A 16 -4.73 2.20 -15.50
N ASP A 17 -4.74 1.25 -14.57
CA ASP A 17 -5.54 1.27 -13.34
C ASP A 17 -4.72 1.63 -12.10
N ALA A 18 -3.48 2.11 -12.30
CA ALA A 18 -2.64 2.59 -11.21
C ALA A 18 -3.32 3.76 -10.48
N VAL A 19 -3.21 3.76 -9.15
CA VAL A 19 -3.86 4.76 -8.31
C VAL A 19 -2.87 5.89 -8.00
N ASN A 20 -3.27 7.13 -8.28
CA ASN A 20 -2.51 8.32 -7.93
C ASN A 20 -3.46 9.36 -7.31
N GLU A 21 -3.53 9.37 -5.98
CA GLU A 21 -4.39 10.26 -5.22
C GLU A 21 -3.58 11.13 -4.25
N ILE A 22 -4.03 12.37 -4.04
CA ILE A 22 -3.40 13.30 -3.11
C ILE A 22 -3.39 12.70 -1.70
N GLY A 23 -2.20 12.61 -1.10
CA GLY A 23 -2.02 12.11 0.26
C GLY A 23 -1.75 10.60 0.35
N MET A 24 -1.75 9.86 -0.78
CA MET A 24 -1.20 8.51 -0.80
C MET A 24 0.33 8.55 -0.60
N PHE A 25 0.85 7.64 0.23
CA PHE A 25 2.28 7.42 0.49
C PHE A 25 3.12 8.70 0.67
N GLY A 26 2.86 9.43 1.77
CA GLY A 26 3.51 10.71 2.10
C GLY A 26 5.01 10.71 2.41
N ASN A 27 5.74 9.64 2.10
CA ASN A 27 7.20 9.55 2.03
C ASN A 27 7.55 8.24 1.33
N GLN A 28 8.07 8.30 0.10
CA GLN A 28 8.33 7.12 -0.75
C GLN A 28 9.53 6.27 -0.29
N ASN A 29 10.23 6.69 0.77
CA ASN A 29 11.44 6.01 1.26
C ASN A 29 11.18 4.72 2.07
N THR A 30 9.92 4.30 2.25
CA THR A 30 9.59 3.04 2.94
C THR A 30 8.56 2.23 2.16
N VAL A 31 9.03 1.25 1.41
CA VAL A 31 8.22 0.14 0.92
C VAL A 31 8.14 -0.91 2.05
N CYS A 32 6.93 -1.35 2.40
CA CYS A 32 6.67 -2.49 3.30
C CYS A 32 6.97 -2.34 4.81
N LYS A 33 7.10 -1.13 5.36
CA LYS A 33 7.18 -0.92 6.82
C LYS A 33 6.46 0.37 7.26
N PRO A 34 5.12 0.34 7.40
CA PRO A 34 4.37 1.50 7.86
C PRO A 34 4.72 1.85 9.31
N THR A 35 5.60 2.81 9.50
CA THR A 35 5.90 3.36 10.83
C THR A 35 5.08 4.62 11.14
N THR A 36 4.45 5.22 10.12
CA THR A 36 3.68 6.46 10.24
C THR A 36 2.16 6.20 10.09
N PRO A 37 1.29 6.79 10.94
CA PRO A 37 -0.16 6.60 10.88
C PRO A 37 -0.80 6.90 9.51
N LYS A 38 -0.21 7.80 8.72
CA LYS A 38 -0.69 8.16 7.36
C LYS A 38 -0.78 6.97 6.39
N TRP A 39 -0.01 5.89 6.61
CA TRP A 39 -0.04 4.70 5.76
C TRP A 39 -1.38 3.95 5.86
N ARG A 40 -2.04 3.98 7.03
CA ARG A 40 -3.31 3.29 7.25
C ARG A 40 -4.36 3.81 6.28
N THR A 41 -4.46 5.12 6.10
CA THR A 41 -5.41 5.73 5.15
C THR A 41 -5.18 5.25 3.71
N THR A 42 -3.92 5.12 3.28
CA THR A 42 -3.60 4.61 1.93
C THR A 42 -4.02 3.15 1.77
N VAL A 43 -3.69 2.29 2.75
CA VAL A 43 -4.07 0.86 2.72
C VAL A 43 -5.59 0.68 2.73
N GLU A 44 -6.31 1.38 3.60
CA GLU A 44 -7.78 1.27 3.67
C GLU A 44 -8.45 1.76 2.38
N ARG A 45 -7.94 2.83 1.75
CA ARG A 45 -8.43 3.29 0.43
C ARG A 45 -8.23 2.26 -0.67
N LEU A 46 -7.06 1.61 -0.72
CA LEU A 46 -6.79 0.57 -1.72
C LEU A 46 -7.65 -0.68 -1.49
N LYS A 47 -7.86 -1.08 -0.23
CA LYS A 47 -8.76 -2.17 0.14
C LYS A 47 -10.21 -1.88 -0.26
N GLU A 48 -10.70 -0.68 0.03
CA GLU A 48 -12.04 -0.23 -0.37
C GLU A 48 -12.20 -0.27 -1.90
N ARG A 49 -11.23 0.26 -2.64
CA ARG A 49 -11.24 0.30 -4.11
C ARG A 49 -11.21 -1.09 -4.74
N TRP A 50 -10.36 -1.98 -4.24
CA TRP A 50 -10.15 -3.31 -4.82
C TRP A 50 -10.99 -4.41 -4.17
N ARG A 51 -11.74 -4.07 -3.11
CA ARG A 51 -12.61 -4.97 -2.34
C ARG A 51 -11.83 -6.17 -1.76
N VAL A 52 -10.69 -5.90 -1.12
CA VAL A 52 -9.80 -6.87 -0.46
C VAL A 52 -9.56 -6.57 1.01
#